data_AF-U4UJQ8-F1
#
_entry.id   AF-U4UJQ8-F1
#
_cell.length_a   1.000
_cell.length_b   1.000
_cell.length_c   1.000
_cell.angle_alpha   90.00
_cell.angle_beta   90.00
_cell.angle_gamma   90.00
#
_symmetry.space_group_name_H-M   'P 1'
#
loop_
_entity.id
_entity.type
_entity.pdbx_description
1 polymer ?
#
loop_
_entity_poly.entity_id
_entity_poly.type
_entity_poly.pdbx_seq_one_letter_code
_entity_poly.pdbx_strand_id
1 'polypeptide(L)' 'IFETVENIVGTSLKKRNHSCVLAYGQTSSGKTHTMMGAPQDPGLTPRLCRRIFKYFQEGALNDETATMKVSVR' A
#
# COMPACT_ATOMS: atom_id res chain seq x y z
N ILE A 1 10.35 4.90 7.25
CA ILE A 1 8.96 4.48 7.59
C ILE A 1 8.25 3.83 6.40
N PHE A 2 8.23 4.45 5.22
CA PHE A 2 7.56 3.90 4.03
C PHE A 2 8.07 2.49 3.66
N GLU A 3 9.38 2.31 3.56
CA GLU A 3 10.00 1.02 3.27
C GLU A 3 9.64 -0.06 4.30
N THR A 4 9.64 0.29 5.59
CA THR A 4 9.27 -0.64 6.67
C THR A 4 7.84 -1.12 6.51
N VAL A 5 6.89 -0.20 6.27
CA VAL A 5 5.48 -0.55 6.09
C VAL A 5 5.28 -1.33 4.79
N GLU A 6 5.97 -0.96 3.71
CA GLU A 6 5.94 -1.70 2.44
C GLU A 6 6.44 -3.14 2.60
N ASN A 7 7.52 -3.35 3.36
CA ASN A 7 8.05 -4.69 3.64
C ASN A 7 7.05 -5.52 4.47
N ILE A 8 6.42 -4.92 5.49
CA ILE A 8 5.38 -5.60 6.29
C ILE A 8 4.19 -5.96 5.41
N VAL A 9 3.65 -5.02 4.64
CA VAL A 9 2.51 -5.28 3.75
C VAL A 9 2.87 -6.31 2.67
N GLY A 10 4.08 -6.25 2.10
CA GLY A 10 4.55 -7.20 1.09
C GLY A 10 4.68 -8.62 1.63
N THR A 11 5.16 -8.79 2.87
CA THR A 11 5.22 -10.11 3.51
C THR A 11 3.82 -10.64 3.86
N SER A 12 2.90 -9.79 4.33
CA SER A 12 1.50 -10.14 4.56
C SER A 12 0.77 -10.54 3.28
N LEU A 13 1.03 -9.83 2.17
CA LEU A 13 0.44 -10.14 0.86
C LEU A 13 0.86 -11.53 0.36
N LYS A 14 2.15 -11.87 0.50
CA LYS A 14 2.66 -13.22 0.18
C LYS A 14 2.01 -14.31 1.03
N LYS A 15 1.69 -14.00 2.29
CA LYS A 15 1.03 -14.92 3.23
C LYS A 15 -0.49 -14.93 3.12
N ARG A 16 -1.08 -14.14 2.21
CA ARG A 16 -2.54 -13.94 2.05
C ARG A 16 -3.25 -13.49 3.34
N ASN A 17 -2.59 -12.64 4.13
CA ASN A 17 -3.15 -12.09 5.37
C ASN A 17 -3.71 -10.68 5.17
N HIS A 18 -4.73 -10.33 5.94
CA HIS A 18 -5.24 -8.97 6.02
C HIS A 18 -4.22 -8.03 6.68
N SER A 19 -4.10 -6.82 6.17
CA SER A 19 -3.25 -5.75 6.73
C SER A 19 -4.01 -4.44 6.76
N CYS A 20 -3.85 -3.68 7.84
CA CYS A 20 -4.48 -2.37 8.01
C CYS A 20 -3.41 -1.38 8.48
N VAL A 21 -3.32 -0.22 7.82
CA VAL A 21 -2.40 0.85 8.20
C VAL A 21 -3.23 2.10 8.48
N LEU A 22 -3.00 2.68 9.66
CA LEU A 22 -3.71 3.85 10.15
C LEU A 22 -2.69 4.93 10.54
N ALA A 23 -2.92 6.16 10.13
CA ALA A 23 -2.18 7.31 10.62
C ALA A 23 -3.01 8.02 11.69
N TYR A 24 -2.47 8.13 12.90
CA TYR A 24 -3.13 8.76 14.06
C TYR A 24 -2.39 10.02 14.51
N GLY A 25 -3.12 11.01 15.03
CA GLY A 25 -2.59 12.28 15.53
C GLY A 25 -3.55 13.45 15.38
N GLN A 26 -3.22 14.60 15.97
CA GLN A 26 -4.02 15.84 15.90
C GLN A 26 -4.02 16.47 14.49
N THR A 27 -4.95 17.39 14.21
CA THR A 27 -4.96 18.15 12.94
C THR A 27 -3.61 18.84 12.70
N SER A 28 -3.17 18.93 11.44
CA SER A 28 -1.86 19.44 11.03
C SER A 28 -0.63 18.60 11.43
N SER A 29 -0.81 17.41 12.04
CA SER A 29 0.32 16.53 12.41
C SER A 29 0.93 15.72 11.26
N GLY A 30 0.60 16.04 10.00
CA GLY A 30 1.15 15.34 8.83
C GLY A 30 0.51 13.99 8.47
N LYS A 31 -0.65 13.60 9.05
CA LYS A 31 -1.33 12.34 8.68
C LYS A 31 -1.61 12.19 7.18
N THR A 32 -2.21 13.21 6.57
CA THR A 32 -2.50 13.21 5.12
C THR A 32 -1.21 13.21 4.31
N HIS A 33 -0.17 13.91 4.77
CA HIS A 33 1.14 13.90 4.13
C HIS A 33 1.79 12.50 4.20
N THR A 34 1.65 11.78 5.29
CA THR A 34 2.15 10.40 5.39
C THR A 34 1.33 9.43 4.54
N MET A 35 -0.01 9.52 4.56
CA MET A 35 -0.86 8.56 3.84
C MET A 35 -0.92 8.82 2.33
N MET A 36 -1.24 10.04 1.91
CA MET A 36 -1.38 10.40 0.51
C MET A 36 -0.13 11.11 -0.03
N GLY A 37 0.50 11.94 0.79
CA GLY A 37 1.62 12.78 0.38
C GLY A 37 1.22 13.89 -0.57
N ALA A 38 2.22 14.45 -1.23
CA ALA A 38 2.07 15.44 -2.28
C ALA A 38 2.34 14.80 -3.67
N PRO A 39 1.92 15.42 -4.78
CA PRO A 39 2.23 14.90 -6.13
C PRO A 39 3.73 14.69 -6.37
N GLN A 40 4.56 15.61 -5.88
CA GLN A 40 6.02 15.55 -5.97
C GLN A 40 6.68 14.61 -4.94
N ASP A 41 5.98 14.30 -3.84
CA ASP A 41 6.44 13.36 -2.81
C ASP A 41 5.27 12.46 -2.36
N PRO A 42 5.01 11.37 -3.09
CA PRO A 42 3.86 10.51 -2.82
C PRO A 42 4.00 9.84 -1.45
N GLY A 43 2.88 9.72 -0.74
CA GLY A 43 2.81 9.07 0.57
C GLY A 43 2.68 7.54 0.46
N LEU A 44 2.22 6.94 1.56
CA LEU A 44 2.15 5.49 1.70
C LEU A 44 1.14 4.83 0.75
N THR A 45 -0.10 5.34 0.65
CA THR A 45 -1.17 4.79 -0.19
C THR A 45 -0.76 4.67 -1.66
N PRO A 46 -0.31 5.74 -2.35
CA PRO A 46 0.08 5.64 -3.76
C PRO A 46 1.29 4.72 -3.98
N ARG A 47 2.24 4.65 -3.03
CA ARG A 47 3.39 3.74 -3.11
C ARG A 47 2.98 2.28 -2.96
N LEU A 48 2.14 1.97 -1.96
CA LEU A 48 1.61 0.63 -1.73
C LEU A 48 0.81 0.13 -2.92
N CYS A 49 -0.08 0.95 -3.48
CA CYS A 49 -0.84 0.58 -4.68
C CYS A 49 0.11 0.16 -5.80
N ARG A 50 1.10 1.00 -6.15
CA ARG A 50 2.10 0.68 -7.20
C ARG A 50 2.83 -0.63 -6.92
N ARG A 51 3.25 -0.86 -5.67
CA ARG A 51 3.98 -2.09 -5.31
C ARG A 51 3.11 -3.34 -5.41
N ILE A 52 1.85 -3.24 -4.98
CA ILE A 52 0.86 -4.32 -5.06
C ILE A 52 0.57 -4.65 -6.54
N PHE A 53 0.31 -3.64 -7.38
CA PHE A 53 0.12 -3.84 -8.82
C PHE A 53 1.35 -4.50 -9.47
N LYS A 54 2.56 -4.03 -9.14
CA LYS A 54 3.81 -4.61 -9.62
C LYS A 54 3.97 -6.07 -9.19
N TYR A 55 3.65 -6.39 -7.93
CA TYR A 55 3.68 -7.76 -7.43
C TYR A 55 2.74 -8.68 -8.20
N PHE A 56 1.54 -8.23 -8.55
CA PHE A 56 0.61 -9.02 -9.36
C PHE A 56 1.09 -9.21 -10.81
N GLN A 57 1.71 -8.19 -11.41
CA GLN A 57 2.30 -8.32 -12.75
C GLN A 57 3.48 -9.30 -12.77
N GLU A 58 4.35 -9.24 -11.75
CA GLU A 58 5.51 -10.14 -11.61
C GLU A 58 5.09 -11.57 -11.20
N GLY A 59 4.01 -11.69 -10.43
CA GLY A 59 3.49 -12.95 -9.89
C GLY A 59 2.53 -13.71 -10.81
N ALA A 60 2.18 -13.13 -11.98
CA ALA A 60 1.32 -13.76 -13.00
C ALA A 60 1.95 -15.00 -13.68
N LEU A 61 3.08 -15.50 -13.17
CA LEU A 61 3.70 -16.76 -13.59
C LEU A 61 3.13 -17.99 -12.86
N ASN A 62 2.17 -17.82 -11.95
CA ASN A 62 1.35 -18.90 -11.41
C ASN A 62 -0.11 -18.60 -11.76
N ASP A 63 -0.77 -19.52 -12.47
CA ASP A 63 -2.08 -19.49 -13.18
C ASP A 63 -3.33 -19.00 -12.40
N GLU A 64 -3.19 -18.24 -11.31
CA GLU A 64 -4.31 -17.77 -10.48
C GLU A 64 -4.68 -16.32 -10.82
N THR A 65 -5.81 -16.14 -11.52
CA THR A 65 -6.41 -14.83 -11.76
C THR A 65 -6.81 -14.15 -10.44
N ALA A 66 -6.02 -13.17 -10.00
CA ALA A 66 -6.34 -12.33 -8.85
C ALA A 66 -7.20 -11.13 -9.26
N THR A 67 -8.39 -10.97 -8.65
CA THR A 67 -9.22 -9.76 -8.83
C THR A 67 -8.86 -8.74 -7.76
N MET A 68 -8.52 -7.52 -8.17
CA MET A 68 -8.28 -6.41 -7.25
C MET A 68 -9.42 -5.38 -7.33
N LYS A 69 -9.93 -4.97 -6.18
CA LYS A 69 -10.93 -3.90 -6.06
C LYS A 69 -10.35 -2.77 -5.21
N VAL A 70 -10.44 -1.54 -5.70
CA VAL A 70 -10.03 -0.34 -4.98
C VAL A 70 -11.27 0.52 -4.76
N SER A 71 -11.46 1.00 -3.53
CA SER A 71 -12.56 1.90 -3.17
C SER A 71 -11.98 3.09 -2.42
N VAL A 72 -12.37 4.29 -2.86
CA VAL A 72 -12.03 5.56 -2.20
C VAL A 72 -13.37 6.20 -1.85
N ARG A 73 -13.50 6.67 -0.61
CA ARG A 73 -14.67 7.42 -0.12
C ARG A 73 -14.27 8.86 0.14
#